data_AF-A0A2K8KQL1-F1
#
_entry.id   AF-A0A2K8KQL1-F1
#
_cell.length_a   1.000
_cell.length_b   1.000
_cell.length_c   1.000
_cell.angle_alpha   90.00
_cell.angle_beta   90.00
_cell.angle_gamma   90.00
#
_symmetry.space_group_name_H-M   'P 1'
#
loop_
_entity.id
_entity.type
_entity.pdbx_description
1 polymer ?
#
loop_
_entity_poly.entity_id
_entity_poly.type
_entity_poly.pdbx_seq_one_letter_code
_entity_poly.pdbx_strand_id
1 'polypeptide(L)'
;MKQQTAGFTLMELMISVAIIGILAAFAFPRYMQFVDNAHRNDAQAALISLAAHLERRFTENNSYCDSGSVVETDCGAAASGDKGKPTFFAQTVPLDGGTPIYNLTIESVSATTFEVRAVRVAGQRMANDDCGDFTYTQTGRKDQVNETETCW
;
A
#
# COMPACT_ATOMS: atom_id res chain seq x y z
N MET A 1 -48.87 -10.31 -38.80
CA MET A 1 -48.22 -11.50 -38.21
C MET A 1 -48.03 -11.23 -36.73
N LYS A 2 -48.68 -12.00 -35.85
CA LYS A 2 -48.67 -11.77 -34.40
C LYS A 2 -47.40 -12.43 -33.85
N GLN A 3 -46.40 -11.64 -33.48
CA GLN A 3 -45.19 -12.16 -32.85
C GLN A 3 -45.56 -12.70 -31.47
N GLN A 4 -45.27 -13.99 -31.23
CA GLN A 4 -45.37 -14.59 -29.91
C GLN A 4 -44.16 -14.15 -29.10
N THR A 5 -44.39 -13.46 -27.99
CA THR A 5 -43.35 -13.12 -27.02
C THR A 5 -42.92 -14.41 -26.31
N ALA A 6 -41.73 -14.92 -26.62
CA ALA A 6 -41.12 -16.01 -25.88
C ALA A 6 -40.58 -15.47 -24.55
N GLY A 7 -41.09 -15.99 -23.42
CA GLY A 7 -40.61 -15.67 -22.08
C GLY A 7 -39.72 -16.78 -21.53
N PHE A 8 -38.81 -16.43 -20.63
CA PHE A 8 -37.98 -17.41 -19.89
C PHE A 8 -38.84 -18.30 -18.99
N THR A 9 -38.48 -19.57 -18.88
CA THR A 9 -39.15 -20.47 -17.93
C THR A 9 -38.58 -20.30 -16.53
N LEU A 10 -39.40 -20.56 -15.51
CA LEU A 10 -38.96 -20.50 -14.11
C LEU A 10 -37.80 -21.46 -13.83
N MET A 11 -37.79 -22.63 -14.48
CA MET A 11 -36.72 -23.62 -14.35
C MET A 11 -35.39 -23.09 -14.93
N GLU A 12 -35.44 -22.40 -16.07
CA GLU A 12 -34.26 -21.82 -16.72
C GLU A 12 -33.62 -20.74 -15.84
N LEU A 13 -34.44 -19.93 -15.18
CA LEU A 13 -33.98 -18.94 -14.20
C LEU A 13 -33.33 -19.61 -12.98
N MET A 14 -33.93 -20.68 -12.44
CA MET A 14 -33.34 -21.40 -11.29
C MET A 14 -31.99 -22.04 -11.62
N ILE A 15 -31.85 -22.65 -12.80
CA ILE A 15 -30.57 -23.23 -13.25
C ILE A 15 -29.53 -22.12 -13.43
N SER A 16 -29.92 -20.99 -14.02
CA SER A 16 -29.02 -19.85 -14.22
C SER A 16 -28.49 -19.29 -12.90
N VAL A 17 -29.37 -19.11 -11.90
CA VAL A 17 -28.96 -18.65 -10.56
C VAL A 17 -28.04 -19.66 -9.87
N ALA A 18 -28.32 -20.96 -10.01
CA ALA A 18 -27.45 -22.01 -9.46
C ALA A 18 -26.03 -21.96 -10.05
N ILE A 19 -25.91 -21.77 -11.37
CA ILE A 19 -24.62 -21.65 -12.05
C ILE A 19 -23.87 -20.39 -11.57
N ILE A 20 -24.54 -19.24 -11.51
CA ILE A 20 -23.92 -17.99 -11.04
C ILE A 20 -23.46 -18.13 -9.59
N GLY A 21 -24.24 -18.77 -8.73
CA GLY A 21 -23.86 -19.03 -7.33
C GLY A 21 -22.57 -19.84 -7.20
N ILE A 22 -22.42 -20.89 -8.00
CA ILE A 22 -21.20 -21.71 -8.02
C ILE A 22 -20.00 -20.89 -8.51
N LEU A 23 -20.17 -20.10 -9.58
CA LEU A 23 -19.08 -19.26 -10.10
C LEU A 23 -18.66 -18.19 -9.09
N ALA A 24 -19.62 -17.52 -8.46
CA ALA A 24 -19.37 -16.47 -7.48
C ALA A 24 -18.58 -16.98 -6.27
N ALA A 25 -18.83 -18.22 -5.82
CA ALA A 25 -18.14 -18.82 -4.68
C ALA A 25 -16.61 -18.90 -4.87
N PHE A 26 -16.13 -19.10 -6.10
CA PHE A 26 -14.69 -19.13 -6.41
C PHE A 26 -14.16 -17.78 -6.91
N ALA A 27 -14.95 -17.06 -7.69
CA ALA A 27 -14.52 -15.80 -8.30
C ALA A 27 -14.32 -14.69 -7.26
N PHE A 28 -15.22 -14.60 -6.28
CA PHE A 28 -15.20 -13.54 -5.29
C PHE A 28 -13.94 -13.52 -4.40
N PRO A 29 -13.54 -14.61 -3.72
CA PRO A 29 -12.32 -14.59 -2.90
C PRO A 29 -11.06 -14.32 -3.72
N ARG A 30 -10.98 -14.83 -4.97
CA ARG A 30 -9.85 -14.58 -5.87
C ARG A 30 -9.75 -13.11 -6.27
N TYR A 31 -10.88 -12.49 -6.57
CA TYR A 31 -10.92 -11.07 -6.89
C TYR A 31 -10.46 -10.22 -5.68
N MET A 32 -10.88 -10.59 -4.47
CA MET A 32 -10.43 -9.88 -3.26
C MET A 32 -8.91 -9.95 -3.09
N GLN A 33 -8.31 -11.14 -3.22
CA GLN A 33 -6.85 -11.30 -3.16
C GLN A 33 -6.13 -10.50 -4.25
N PHE A 34 -6.71 -10.43 -5.46
CA PHE A 34 -6.14 -9.62 -6.54
C PHE A 34 -6.09 -8.13 -6.17
N VAL A 35 -7.16 -7.60 -5.57
CA VAL A 35 -7.21 -6.20 -5.10
C VAL A 35 -6.21 -5.96 -3.96
N ASP A 36 -6.07 -6.91 -3.03
CA ASP A 36 -5.12 -6.80 -1.92
C ASP A 36 -3.67 -6.77 -2.44
N ASN A 37 -3.35 -7.64 -3.39
CA ASN A 37 -2.05 -7.65 -4.08
C ASN A 37 -1.78 -6.34 -4.84
N ALA A 38 -2.78 -5.76 -5.48
CA ALA A 38 -2.64 -4.46 -6.12
C ALA A 38 -2.28 -3.36 -5.10
N HIS A 39 -2.96 -3.32 -3.95
CA HIS A 39 -2.64 -2.36 -2.89
C HIS A 39 -1.24 -2.56 -2.28
N ARG A 40 -0.77 -3.80 -2.14
CA ARG A 40 0.61 -4.10 -1.70
C ARG A 40 1.62 -3.58 -2.72
N ASN A 41 1.40 -3.84 -4.01
CA ASN A 41 2.25 -3.35 -5.08
C ASN A 41 2.29 -1.81 -5.12
N ASP A 42 1.15 -1.14 -4.93
CA ASP A 42 1.08 0.32 -4.86
C ASP A 42 1.91 0.86 -3.69
N ALA A 43 1.83 0.21 -2.52
CA ALA A 43 2.61 0.60 -1.33
C ALA A 43 4.11 0.44 -1.56
N GLN A 44 4.54 -0.70 -2.10
CA GLN A 44 5.94 -0.98 -2.43
C GLN A 44 6.48 0.00 -3.48
N ALA A 45 5.72 0.26 -4.54
CA ALA A 45 6.09 1.23 -5.58
C ALA A 45 6.20 2.65 -5.01
N ALA A 46 5.29 3.03 -4.10
CA ALA A 46 5.32 4.32 -3.43
C ALA A 46 6.54 4.47 -2.51
N LEU A 47 6.96 3.41 -1.81
CA LEU A 47 8.19 3.43 -0.99
C LEU A 47 9.44 3.60 -1.85
N ILE A 48 9.55 2.88 -2.97
CA ILE A 48 10.67 3.04 -3.90
C ILE A 48 10.70 4.46 -4.46
N SER A 49 9.54 5.03 -4.79
CA SER A 49 9.43 6.41 -5.26
C SER A 49 9.82 7.43 -4.19
N LEU A 50 9.40 7.23 -2.94
CA LEU A 50 9.79 8.05 -1.80
C LEU A 50 11.30 8.00 -1.56
N ALA A 51 11.90 6.80 -1.61
CA ALA A 51 13.34 6.61 -1.51
C ALA A 51 14.09 7.38 -2.61
N ALA A 52 13.62 7.32 -3.87
CA ALA A 52 14.22 8.09 -4.95
C ALA A 52 14.17 9.61 -4.72
N HIS A 53 13.11 10.13 -4.09
CA HIS A 53 13.04 11.54 -3.70
C HIS A 53 13.99 11.88 -2.55
N LEU A 54 14.20 10.96 -1.61
CA LEU A 54 15.21 11.10 -0.55
C LEU A 54 16.62 11.17 -1.15
N GLU A 55 16.96 10.30 -2.10
CA GLU A 55 18.27 10.34 -2.80
C GLU A 55 18.50 11.67 -3.53
N ARG A 56 17.44 12.20 -4.16
CA ARG A 56 17.48 13.53 -4.76
C ARG A 56 17.76 14.61 -3.72
N ARG A 57 17.08 14.57 -2.57
CA ARG A 57 17.30 15.49 -1.46
C ARG A 57 18.73 15.42 -0.93
N PHE A 58 19.31 14.22 -0.83
CA PHE A 58 20.70 14.06 -0.44
C PHE A 58 21.66 14.71 -1.46
N THR A 59 21.34 14.64 -2.75
CA THR A 59 22.13 15.34 -3.77
C THR A 59 22.04 16.86 -3.65
N GLU A 60 20.89 17.40 -3.24
CA GLU A 60 20.65 18.84 -3.12
C GLU A 60 21.20 19.42 -1.79
N ASN A 61 21.05 18.68 -0.69
CA ASN A 61 21.32 19.16 0.68
C ASN A 61 22.49 18.46 1.37
N ASN A 62 23.12 17.48 0.71
CA ASN A 62 24.16 16.59 1.26
C ASN A 62 23.72 15.86 2.54
N SER A 63 22.41 15.66 2.71
CA SER A 63 21.81 15.13 3.93
C SER A 63 20.35 14.69 3.74
N TYR A 64 19.91 13.62 4.43
CA TYR A 64 18.50 13.20 4.45
C TYR A 64 17.63 13.90 5.52
N CYS A 65 18.21 14.75 6.36
CA CYS A 65 17.51 15.40 7.47
C CYS A 65 16.35 16.31 7.02
N ASP A 66 15.45 16.61 7.96
CA ASP A 66 14.26 17.45 7.78
C ASP A 66 13.36 16.95 6.65
N SER A 67 13.37 15.63 6.45
CA SER A 67 12.58 14.93 5.44
C SER A 67 11.18 14.60 5.96
N GLY A 68 11.05 14.39 7.27
CA GLY A 68 9.79 14.12 7.95
C GLY A 68 9.08 15.38 8.41
N SER A 69 7.85 15.20 8.92
CA SER A 69 7.06 16.27 9.53
C SER A 69 7.58 16.68 10.92
N VAL A 70 8.37 15.82 11.56
CA VAL A 70 9.04 16.10 12.83
C VAL A 70 10.43 16.65 12.52
N VAL A 71 10.68 17.89 12.95
CA VAL A 71 11.97 18.57 12.74
C VAL A 71 13.05 17.92 13.61
N GLU A 72 14.18 17.54 13.01
CA GLU A 72 15.32 16.99 13.74
C GLU A 72 16.23 18.10 14.25
N THR A 73 16.44 18.16 15.57
CA THR A 73 17.39 19.13 16.17
C THR A 73 18.85 18.71 16.01
N ASP A 74 19.10 17.40 15.89
CA ASP A 74 20.40 16.80 15.56
C ASP A 74 20.16 15.54 14.72
N CYS A 75 20.83 15.46 13.59
CA CYS A 75 20.69 14.39 12.60
C CYS A 75 22.02 13.64 12.36
N GLY A 76 23.02 13.89 13.23
CA GLY A 76 24.32 13.23 13.23
C GLY A 76 24.34 11.91 14.00
N ALA A 77 23.46 11.74 14.98
CA ALA A 77 23.09 10.42 15.49
C ALA A 77 21.90 9.93 14.68
N ALA A 78 21.84 8.65 14.29
CA ALA A 78 20.60 8.09 13.75
C ALA A 78 19.49 8.44 14.73
N ALA A 79 18.61 9.36 14.34
CA ALA A 79 17.53 9.79 15.19
C ALA A 79 16.54 8.62 15.14
N SER A 80 16.75 7.62 15.98
CA SER A 80 15.86 6.49 16.15
C SER A 80 14.52 7.03 16.64
N GLY A 81 13.47 6.85 15.85
CA GLY A 81 12.10 7.26 16.19
C GLY A 81 11.38 7.87 14.99
N ASP A 82 10.07 7.61 14.92
CA ASP A 82 9.20 8.06 13.84
C ASP A 82 9.32 9.58 13.60
N LYS A 83 9.73 9.96 12.38
CA LYS A 83 9.81 11.35 11.91
C LYS A 83 8.51 11.81 11.26
N GLY A 84 7.49 10.97 11.31
CA GLY A 84 6.17 11.21 10.77
C GLY A 84 6.16 11.19 9.25
N LYS A 85 5.26 11.97 8.67
CA LYS A 85 4.95 11.91 7.24
C LYS A 85 6.01 12.67 6.42
N PRO A 86 6.33 12.23 5.19
CA PRO A 86 7.20 13.01 4.32
C PRO A 86 6.59 14.38 4.01
N THR A 87 7.43 15.42 3.96
CA THR A 87 7.00 16.81 3.70
C THR A 87 7.10 17.23 2.23
N PHE A 88 7.85 16.48 1.43
CA PHE A 88 8.17 16.76 0.02
C PHE A 88 7.61 15.70 -0.96
N PHE A 89 6.88 14.71 -0.45
CA PHE A 89 6.27 13.63 -1.22
C PHE A 89 4.85 13.35 -0.73
N ALA A 90 4.10 12.55 -1.47
CA ALA A 90 2.80 12.07 -1.04
C ALA A 90 2.88 11.38 0.33
N GLN A 91 1.83 11.55 1.14
CA GLN A 91 1.79 11.02 2.50
C GLN A 91 0.98 9.71 2.61
N THR A 92 0.28 9.35 1.55
CA THR A 92 -0.69 8.25 1.55
C THR A 92 -0.66 7.52 0.22
N VAL A 93 -1.03 6.24 0.26
CA VAL A 93 -1.20 5.36 -0.91
C VAL A 93 -2.67 4.93 -0.98
N PRO A 94 -3.32 4.90 -2.15
CA PRO A 94 -2.76 5.11 -3.51
C PRO A 94 -2.33 6.55 -3.81
N LEU A 95 -1.30 6.70 -4.63
CA LEU A 95 -0.75 8.01 -5.00
C LEU A 95 -1.69 8.84 -5.89
N ASP A 96 -2.61 8.18 -6.60
CA ASP A 96 -3.56 8.80 -7.53
C ASP A 96 -4.78 9.46 -6.84
N GLY A 97 -4.79 9.55 -5.50
CA GLY A 97 -5.79 10.32 -4.76
C GLY A 97 -7.06 9.57 -4.33
N GLY A 98 -6.97 8.26 -4.08
CA GLY A 98 -8.06 7.44 -3.55
C GLY A 98 -8.20 7.46 -2.02
N THR A 99 -9.06 6.58 -1.48
CA THR A 99 -9.12 6.33 -0.04
C THR A 99 -7.76 5.84 0.46
N PRO A 100 -7.15 6.48 1.49
CA PRO A 100 -5.85 6.06 2.00
C PRO A 100 -5.92 4.64 2.55
N ILE A 101 -5.12 3.74 1.97
CA ILE A 101 -4.96 2.35 2.43
C ILE A 101 -3.67 2.19 3.24
N TYR A 102 -2.63 2.94 2.86
CA TYR A 102 -1.38 3.07 3.64
C TYR A 102 -1.02 4.53 3.86
N ASN A 103 -0.38 4.82 4.99
CA ASN A 103 0.33 6.07 5.26
C ASN A 103 1.83 5.85 5.02
N LEU A 104 2.48 6.79 4.33
CA LEU A 104 3.93 6.82 4.21
C LEU A 104 4.53 7.59 5.38
N THR A 105 5.55 7.02 5.99
CA THR A 105 6.26 7.57 7.14
C THR A 105 7.76 7.39 6.98
N ILE A 106 8.52 8.26 7.63
CA ILE A 106 9.98 8.14 7.74
C ILE A 106 10.25 7.67 9.16
N GLU A 107 10.61 6.41 9.31
CA GLU A 107 10.76 5.77 10.61
C GLU A 107 12.06 6.16 11.32
N SER A 108 13.13 6.30 10.54
CA SER A 108 14.39 6.80 11.06
C SER A 108 15.14 7.54 9.97
N VAL A 109 15.92 8.54 10.37
CA VAL A 109 16.77 9.30 9.46
C VAL A 109 18.04 9.74 10.18
N SER A 110 19.13 9.78 9.43
CA SER A 110 20.39 10.44 9.77
C SER A 110 20.87 11.24 8.57
N ALA A 111 22.01 11.92 8.67
CA ALA A 111 22.60 12.59 7.52
C ALA A 111 22.79 11.66 6.31
N THR A 112 23.06 10.35 6.52
CA THR A 112 23.43 9.41 5.44
C THR A 112 22.59 8.13 5.39
N THR A 113 21.60 7.96 6.27
CA THR A 113 20.76 6.77 6.32
C THR A 113 19.30 7.13 6.47
N PHE A 114 18.40 6.30 5.95
CA PHE A 114 16.98 6.42 6.21
C PHE A 114 16.30 5.06 6.23
N GLU A 115 15.18 5.00 6.92
CA GLU A 115 14.22 3.92 6.83
C GLU A 115 12.84 4.53 6.63
N VAL A 116 12.19 4.16 5.53
CA VAL A 116 10.82 4.59 5.21
C VAL A 116 9.87 3.42 5.36
N ARG A 117 8.65 3.71 5.77
CA ARG A 117 7.62 2.70 6.05
C ARG A 117 6.26 3.08 5.46
N ALA A 118 5.60 2.11 4.87
CA ALA A 118 4.20 2.17 4.46
C ALA A 118 3.35 1.45 5.53
N VAL A 119 2.72 2.23 6.40
CA VAL A 119 1.91 1.77 7.53
C VAL A 119 0.46 1.59 7.09
N ARG A 120 -0.14 0.44 7.37
CA ARG A 120 -1.56 0.18 7.07
C ARG A 120 -2.47 1.13 7.83
N VAL A 121 -3.53 1.62 7.17
CA VAL A 121 -4.51 2.49 7.81
C VAL A 121 -5.54 1.65 8.57
N ALA A 122 -5.68 1.92 9.88
CA ALA A 122 -6.68 1.25 10.70
C ALA A 122 -8.11 1.44 10.17
N GLY A 123 -8.91 0.36 10.18
CA GLY A 123 -10.28 0.38 9.67
C GLY A 123 -10.41 0.37 8.14
N GLN A 124 -9.30 0.33 7.41
CA GLN A 124 -9.28 0.18 5.95
C GLN A 124 -9.06 -1.28 5.54
N ARG A 125 -9.23 -1.55 4.24
CA ARG A 125 -9.18 -2.88 3.65
C ARG A 125 -7.94 -3.68 4.06
N MET A 126 -6.77 -3.05 4.08
CA MET A 126 -5.50 -3.70 4.40
C MET A 126 -5.18 -3.75 5.90
N ALA A 127 -6.03 -3.22 6.80
CA ALA A 127 -5.69 -3.07 8.22
C ALA A 127 -5.24 -4.36 8.93
N ASN A 128 -5.75 -5.52 8.48
CA ASN A 128 -5.44 -6.83 9.05
C ASN A 128 -4.75 -7.76 8.03
N ASP A 129 -4.09 -7.18 7.02
CA ASP A 129 -3.39 -7.96 6.00
C ASP A 129 -2.26 -8.81 6.58
N ASP A 130 -1.99 -9.98 6.03
CA ASP A 130 -0.93 -10.86 6.56
C ASP A 130 0.49 -10.33 6.30
N CYS A 131 0.67 -9.42 5.32
CA CYS A 131 1.99 -8.94 4.90
C CYS A 131 2.60 -7.85 5.80
N GLY A 132 1.84 -7.34 6.77
CA GLY A 132 2.38 -6.31 7.65
C GLY A 132 2.47 -4.93 7.02
N ASP A 133 3.36 -4.11 7.59
CA ASP A 133 3.76 -2.81 7.07
C ASP A 133 5.08 -2.97 6.30
N PHE A 134 5.18 -2.36 5.13
CA PHE A 134 6.37 -2.48 4.28
C PHE A 134 7.42 -1.43 4.66
N THR A 135 8.69 -1.80 4.65
CA THR A 135 9.83 -0.93 4.92
C THR A 135 10.87 -0.97 3.80
N TYR A 136 11.54 0.15 3.59
CA TYR A 136 12.61 0.28 2.59
C TYR A 136 13.71 1.21 3.11
N THR A 137 14.97 0.88 2.82
CA THR A 137 16.13 1.65 3.30
C THR A 137 16.99 2.19 2.14
N GLN A 138 17.91 3.09 2.44
CA GLN A 138 18.87 3.66 1.49
C GLN A 138 19.76 2.61 0.80
N THR A 139 19.94 1.45 1.41
CA THR A 139 20.74 0.36 0.82
C THR A 139 19.95 -0.51 -0.17
N GLY A 140 18.65 -0.22 -0.34
CA GLY A 140 17.74 -1.05 -1.11
C GLY A 140 17.24 -2.29 -0.37
N ARG A 141 17.51 -2.42 0.93
CA ARG A 141 16.91 -3.47 1.75
C ARG A 141 15.40 -3.26 1.78
N LYS A 142 14.70 -4.28 1.29
CA LYS A 142 13.25 -4.47 1.36
C LYS A 142 12.95 -5.35 2.56
N ASP A 143 12.11 -4.88 3.46
CA ASP A 143 11.77 -5.64 4.68
C ASP A 143 10.37 -5.27 5.17
N GLN A 144 9.83 -5.99 6.12
CA GLN A 144 8.48 -5.77 6.62
C GLN A 144 8.41 -5.95 8.14
N VAL A 145 7.36 -5.39 8.73
CA VAL A 145 7.10 -5.51 10.17
C VAL A 145 5.62 -5.79 10.41
N ASN A 146 5.29 -6.39 11.56
CA ASN A 146 3.92 -6.75 11.93
C ASN A 146 3.24 -7.71 10.92
N GLU A 147 4.04 -8.55 10.28
CA GLU A 147 3.63 -9.57 9.34
C GLU A 147 3.35 -10.93 10.01
N THR A 148 2.60 -11.75 9.29
CA THR A 148 2.47 -13.21 9.48
C THR A 148 2.99 -13.97 8.26
N GLU A 149 3.18 -13.29 7.11
CA GLU A 149 3.71 -13.85 5.85
C GLU A 149 4.65 -12.85 5.14
N THR A 150 5.70 -13.34 4.47
CA THR A 150 6.65 -12.54 3.67
C THR A 150 6.12 -12.18 2.28
N CYS A 151 6.03 -10.88 1.96
CA CYS A 151 5.33 -10.39 0.76
C CYS A 151 6.11 -9.37 -0.11
N TRP A 152 7.42 -9.24 0.08
CA TRP A 152 8.31 -8.40 -0.74
C TRP A 152 8.84 -9.08 -2.00
#